data_AF-A0A7V3A6S7-F1
#
_entry.id   AF-A0A7V3A6S7-F1
#
_cell.length_a   1.000
_cell.length_b   1.000
_cell.length_c   1.000
_cell.angle_alpha   90.00
_cell.angle_beta   90.00
_cell.angle_gamma   90.00
#
_symmetry.space_group_name_H-M   'P 1'
#
loop_
_entity.id
_entity.type
_entity.pdbx_description
1 polymer ?
#
loop_
_entity_poly.entity_id
_entity_poly.type
_entity_poly.pdbx_seq_one_letter_code
_entity_poly.pdbx_strand_id
1 'polypeptide(L)'
;MKKAIVLLVSLSLLLAVISVSASAWERGTHAFIAHHLKKANGPYDIEEMYGAMAPDAFNYMFTPPGILYRDFLYDQTHHYFLKIQYAVKYGYEKASSYGFISHNDTWGADSTAHHASLTLDPNEGYVITKAKMLDDYLKSVSPDYYNLLKDYPAIALEICHNIVEAAGDIVLVRYDRTLGSKIIQIAARPKTNMQNLMVRAYAKDLYDFSQTTAAPLDSLAAAEQLIRTEENNFRTSCIAYGWLLQQDEATILENVIAEFKNLAAVYLTAVGLPLPDEATLTALLQGAFQAAIGLIENDYLPEIMATINMLKKGMVKEVKPSVMATRPTAALIKGKIK
;
A
#
# COMPACT_ATOMS: atom_id res chain seq x y z
N MET A 1 -41.04 -5.85 -7.56
CA MET A 1 -40.01 -6.92 -7.59
C MET A 1 -38.82 -6.59 -8.49
N LYS A 2 -39.00 -6.16 -9.76
CA LYS A 2 -37.85 -5.83 -10.66
C LYS A 2 -36.93 -4.71 -10.16
N LYS A 3 -37.45 -3.68 -9.48
CA LYS A 3 -36.65 -2.58 -8.91
C LYS A 3 -35.82 -2.98 -7.68
N ALA A 4 -36.31 -3.94 -6.88
CA ALA A 4 -35.61 -4.44 -5.70
C ALA A 4 -34.45 -5.37 -6.09
N ILE A 5 -34.60 -6.15 -7.17
CA ILE A 5 -33.55 -7.02 -7.70
C ILE A 5 -32.42 -6.20 -8.35
N VAL A 6 -32.76 -5.11 -9.06
CA VAL A 6 -31.73 -4.20 -9.60
C VAL A 6 -30.96 -3.50 -8.47
N LEU A 7 -31.62 -3.03 -7.41
CA LEU A 7 -30.92 -2.44 -6.26
C LEU A 7 -30.02 -3.45 -5.55
N LEU A 8 -30.48 -4.69 -5.36
CA LEU A 8 -29.69 -5.75 -4.71
C LEU A 8 -28.48 -6.16 -5.56
N VAL A 9 -28.62 -6.26 -6.88
CA VAL A 9 -27.50 -6.56 -7.80
C VAL A 9 -26.50 -5.40 -7.85
N SER A 10 -26.97 -4.14 -7.89
CA SER A 10 -26.11 -2.95 -7.81
C SER A 10 -25.40 -2.84 -6.47
N LEU A 11 -26.05 -3.17 -5.36
CA LEU A 11 -25.48 -3.14 -4.02
C LEU A 11 -24.47 -4.29 -3.81
N SER A 12 -24.71 -5.48 -4.38
CA SER A 12 -23.75 -6.58 -4.37
C SER A 12 -22.56 -6.38 -5.31
N LEU A 13 -22.73 -5.65 -6.43
CA LEU A 13 -21.60 -5.18 -7.23
C LEU A 13 -20.82 -4.08 -6.49
N LEU A 14 -21.49 -3.19 -5.75
CA LEU A 14 -20.82 -2.19 -4.91
C LEU A 14 -20.04 -2.83 -3.76
N LEU A 15 -20.60 -3.86 -3.11
CA LEU A 15 -19.96 -4.59 -2.01
C LEU A 15 -18.79 -5.48 -2.45
N ALA A 16 -18.71 -5.87 -3.71
CA ALA A 16 -17.55 -6.55 -4.29
C ALA A 16 -16.43 -5.58 -4.74
N VAL A 17 -16.62 -4.27 -4.61
CA VAL A 17 -15.73 -3.19 -5.12
C VAL A 17 -14.93 -2.51 -4.00
N ILE A 18 -15.05 -2.96 -2.76
CA ILE A 18 -14.44 -2.30 -1.59
C ILE A 18 -13.57 -3.26 -0.78
N SER A 19 -12.60 -3.89 -1.43
CA SER A 19 -11.35 -4.23 -0.76
C SER A 19 -10.42 -3.04 -0.94
N VAL A 20 -10.57 -1.99 -0.11
CA VAL A 20 -9.53 -0.96 -0.06
C VAL A 20 -8.28 -1.67 0.43
N SER A 21 -7.34 -1.81 -0.50
CA SER A 21 -6.01 -2.28 -0.22
C SER A 21 -5.35 -1.24 0.68
N ALA A 22 -5.40 -1.49 1.98
CA ALA A 22 -4.42 -1.07 2.94
C ALA A 22 -3.02 -1.15 2.31
N SER A 23 -2.39 0.00 2.09
CA SER A 23 -0.99 0.06 1.65
C SER A 23 -0.10 -0.14 2.85
N ALA A 24 0.35 -1.38 3.09
CA ALA A 24 1.26 -1.69 4.21
C ALA A 24 2.46 -0.75 4.14
N TRP A 25 2.65 0.08 5.17
CA TRP A 25 3.69 1.10 5.26
C TRP A 25 3.71 2.12 4.13
N GLU A 26 3.82 3.40 4.50
CA GLU A 26 3.90 4.46 3.51
C GLU A 26 5.22 4.44 2.72
N ARG A 27 5.19 5.15 1.59
CA ARG A 27 6.28 5.16 0.58
C ARG A 27 7.64 5.51 1.19
N GLY A 28 7.68 6.38 2.19
CA GLY A 28 8.91 6.77 2.89
C GLY A 28 9.49 5.65 3.74
N THR A 29 8.65 4.91 4.45
CA THR A 29 9.07 3.74 5.23
C THR A 29 9.70 2.68 4.34
N HIS A 30 9.09 2.35 3.19
CA HIS A 30 9.67 1.43 2.21
C HIS A 30 11.01 1.90 1.65
N ALA A 31 11.08 3.18 1.26
CA ALA A 31 12.34 3.78 0.81
C ALA A 31 13.43 3.70 1.89
N PHE A 32 13.09 4.01 3.14
CA PHE A 32 14.01 3.96 4.27
C PHE A 32 14.52 2.54 4.51
N ILE A 33 13.64 1.54 4.49
CA ILE A 33 14.02 0.13 4.67
C ILE A 33 15.00 -0.28 3.58
N ALA A 34 14.64 -0.07 2.31
CA ALA A 34 15.49 -0.42 1.17
C ALA A 34 16.88 0.22 1.24
N HIS A 35 16.94 1.51 1.59
CA HIS A 35 18.20 2.23 1.80
C HIS A 35 19.09 1.59 2.89
N HIS A 36 18.48 0.99 3.90
CA HIS A 36 19.19 0.34 5.00
C HIS A 36 19.48 -1.15 4.73
N LEU A 37 18.76 -1.79 3.81
CA LEU A 37 19.10 -3.12 3.30
C LEU A 37 20.45 -3.08 2.59
N LYS A 38 20.74 -2.01 1.82
CA LYS A 38 21.99 -1.81 1.06
C LYS A 38 22.37 -3.06 0.26
N LYS A 39 21.40 -3.77 -0.33
CA LYS A 39 21.70 -4.98 -1.10
C LYS A 39 22.42 -4.60 -2.39
N ALA A 40 22.04 -3.47 -2.94
CA ALA A 40 22.70 -2.72 -3.97
C ALA A 40 23.49 -1.55 -3.34
N ASN A 41 24.69 -1.29 -3.86
CA ASN A 41 25.53 -0.16 -3.43
C ASN A 41 25.60 0.91 -4.53
N GLY A 42 25.83 2.15 -4.14
CA GLY A 42 26.04 3.26 -5.08
C GLY A 42 24.79 3.55 -5.93
N PRO A 43 24.91 3.74 -7.27
CA PRO A 43 23.76 4.11 -8.10
C PRO A 43 22.65 3.04 -8.14
N TYR A 44 22.94 1.81 -7.73
CA TYR A 44 21.96 0.72 -7.68
C TYR A 44 21.08 0.77 -6.41
N ASP A 45 21.52 1.44 -5.33
CA ASP A 45 20.71 1.66 -4.12
C ASP A 45 19.43 2.45 -4.46
N ILE A 46 19.56 3.43 -5.35
CA ILE A 46 18.44 4.25 -5.83
C ILE A 46 17.37 3.38 -6.52
N GLU A 47 17.79 2.43 -7.35
CA GLU A 47 16.87 1.52 -8.03
C GLU A 47 16.22 0.53 -7.06
N GLU A 48 16.96 0.06 -6.06
CA GLU A 48 16.42 -0.78 -4.98
C GLU A 48 15.38 -0.01 -4.16
N MET A 49 15.65 1.24 -3.77
CA MET A 49 14.68 2.05 -3.04
C MET A 49 13.42 2.33 -3.85
N TYR A 50 13.52 2.65 -5.14
CA TYR A 50 12.29 2.75 -5.97
C TYR A 50 11.57 1.42 -6.05
N GLY A 51 12.34 0.34 -6.20
CA GLY A 51 11.86 -1.03 -6.20
C GLY A 51 10.93 -1.33 -5.04
N ALA A 52 11.30 -0.92 -3.83
CA ALA A 52 10.52 -1.16 -2.62
C ALA A 52 9.23 -0.35 -2.52
N MET A 53 9.10 0.77 -3.24
CA MET A 53 7.86 1.56 -3.29
C MET A 53 6.93 1.14 -4.44
N ALA A 54 7.50 0.59 -5.52
CA ALA A 54 6.75 0.32 -6.76
C ALA A 54 5.56 -0.66 -6.64
N PRO A 55 5.52 -1.64 -5.70
CA PRO A 55 4.36 -2.49 -5.52
C PRO A 55 3.06 -1.73 -5.26
N ASP A 56 3.14 -0.56 -4.63
CA ASP A 56 2.00 0.31 -4.29
C ASP A 56 1.49 1.18 -5.43
N ALA A 57 2.14 1.13 -6.61
CA ALA A 57 1.79 1.99 -7.74
C ALA A 57 0.33 1.85 -8.19
N PHE A 58 -0.33 0.75 -7.83
CA PHE A 58 -1.71 0.44 -8.20
C PHE A 58 -2.73 0.71 -7.09
N ASN A 59 -2.32 0.97 -5.84
CA ASN A 59 -3.23 1.03 -4.69
C ASN A 59 -4.24 2.19 -4.79
N TYR A 60 -3.89 3.23 -5.55
CA TYR A 60 -4.70 4.45 -5.70
C TYR A 60 -5.61 4.46 -6.94
N MET A 61 -5.79 3.31 -7.60
CA MET A 61 -6.69 3.16 -8.74
C MET A 61 -8.17 3.17 -8.30
N PHE A 62 -8.65 4.28 -7.74
CA PHE A 62 -10.00 4.40 -7.17
C PHE A 62 -11.10 4.74 -8.19
N THR A 63 -10.72 5.07 -9.44
CA THR A 63 -11.67 5.49 -10.48
C THR A 63 -11.87 4.40 -11.54
N PRO A 64 -13.06 4.30 -12.16
CA PRO A 64 -13.27 3.42 -13.30
C PRO A 64 -12.42 3.80 -14.53
N PRO A 65 -11.94 2.82 -15.33
CA PRO A 65 -12.06 1.38 -15.09
C PRO A 65 -11.02 0.83 -14.10
N GLY A 66 -10.05 1.65 -13.66
CA GLY A 66 -8.91 1.23 -12.84
C GLY A 66 -9.27 0.45 -11.58
N ILE A 67 -10.33 0.86 -10.88
CA ILE A 67 -10.84 0.16 -9.68
C ILE A 67 -11.15 -1.32 -9.92
N LEU A 68 -11.52 -1.69 -11.15
CA LEU A 68 -11.81 -3.09 -11.52
C LEU A 68 -10.56 -3.97 -11.60
N TYR A 69 -9.37 -3.36 -11.69
CA TYR A 69 -8.09 -4.06 -11.82
C TYR A 69 -7.21 -3.94 -10.58
N ARG A 70 -7.51 -2.99 -9.68
CA ARG A 70 -6.70 -2.67 -8.51
C ARG A 70 -6.38 -3.92 -7.70
N ASP A 71 -7.40 -4.64 -7.25
CA ASP A 71 -7.21 -5.76 -6.32
C ASP A 71 -6.44 -6.92 -6.98
N PHE A 72 -6.67 -7.13 -8.28
CA PHE A 72 -5.87 -8.08 -9.07
C PHE A 72 -4.40 -7.66 -9.11
N LEU A 73 -4.11 -6.39 -9.41
CA LEU A 73 -2.75 -5.88 -9.48
C LEU A 73 -2.07 -5.86 -8.11
N TYR A 74 -2.80 -5.51 -7.05
CA TYR A 74 -2.33 -5.61 -5.67
C TYR A 74 -1.89 -7.03 -5.34
N ASP A 75 -2.73 -8.02 -5.64
CA ASP A 75 -2.40 -9.43 -5.45
C ASP A 75 -1.17 -9.85 -6.26
N GLN A 76 -1.04 -9.36 -7.51
CA GLN A 76 0.15 -9.59 -8.33
C GLN A 76 1.43 -9.00 -7.72
N THR A 77 1.35 -7.81 -7.11
CA THR A 77 2.53 -7.10 -6.61
C THR A 77 2.90 -7.48 -5.17
N HIS A 78 1.94 -7.93 -4.35
CA HIS A 78 2.14 -8.21 -2.92
C HIS A 78 2.18 -9.71 -2.59
N HIS A 79 1.50 -10.58 -3.35
CA HIS A 79 1.51 -12.03 -3.13
C HIS A 79 2.25 -12.81 -4.23
N TYR A 80 2.12 -12.39 -5.50
CA TYR A 80 2.84 -13.00 -6.63
C TYR A 80 4.09 -12.20 -7.05
N PHE A 81 4.68 -11.47 -6.10
CA PHE A 81 5.79 -10.53 -6.26
C PHE A 81 7.03 -11.10 -6.98
N LEU A 82 7.29 -12.42 -6.93
CA LEU A 82 8.44 -13.03 -7.61
C LEU A 82 8.39 -12.95 -9.15
N LYS A 83 7.22 -12.68 -9.75
CA LYS A 83 7.09 -12.44 -11.21
C LYS A 83 8.02 -11.31 -11.68
N ILE A 84 8.20 -10.27 -10.86
CA ILE A 84 9.10 -9.17 -11.17
C ILE A 84 10.55 -9.65 -11.34
N GLN A 85 10.99 -10.60 -10.51
CA GLN A 85 12.35 -11.11 -10.51
C GLN A 85 12.61 -11.97 -11.76
N TYR A 86 11.63 -12.78 -12.17
CA TYR A 86 11.71 -13.57 -13.40
C TYR A 86 11.67 -12.73 -14.67
N ALA A 87 11.16 -11.50 -14.60
CA ALA A 87 11.11 -10.57 -15.71
C ALA A 87 12.40 -9.75 -15.91
N VAL A 88 13.38 -9.84 -14.99
CA VAL A 88 14.64 -9.10 -15.04
C VAL A 88 15.49 -9.53 -16.23
N LYS A 89 16.00 -8.56 -16.99
CA LYS A 89 16.95 -8.82 -18.08
C LYS A 89 18.38 -8.44 -17.71
N TYR A 90 18.62 -7.30 -17.08
CA TYR A 90 19.99 -6.83 -16.80
C TYR A 90 20.08 -5.74 -15.70
N GLY A 91 21.26 -5.65 -15.09
CA GLY A 91 21.77 -4.48 -14.37
C GLY A 91 20.81 -3.85 -13.37
N TYR A 92 20.32 -2.64 -13.71
CA TYR A 92 19.46 -1.82 -12.85
C TYR A 92 18.13 -2.50 -12.49
N GLU A 93 17.54 -3.26 -13.43
CA GLU A 93 16.30 -4.00 -13.16
C GLU A 93 16.48 -5.04 -12.05
N LYS A 94 17.70 -5.57 -11.88
CA LYS A 94 18.00 -6.51 -10.79
C LYS A 94 17.95 -5.81 -9.43
N ALA A 95 18.49 -4.60 -9.32
CA ALA A 95 18.41 -3.81 -8.09
C ALA A 95 16.96 -3.42 -7.77
N SER A 96 16.23 -2.94 -8.78
CA SER A 96 14.79 -2.70 -8.68
C SER A 96 14.02 -3.93 -8.20
N SER A 97 14.33 -5.12 -8.73
CA SER A 97 13.68 -6.35 -8.30
C SER A 97 13.96 -6.70 -6.85
N TYR A 98 15.16 -6.40 -6.33
CA TYR A 98 15.47 -6.65 -4.91
C TYR A 98 14.66 -5.77 -3.97
N GLY A 99 14.50 -4.49 -4.32
CA GLY A 99 13.58 -3.61 -3.61
C GLY A 99 12.16 -4.15 -3.63
N PHE A 100 11.67 -4.49 -4.82
CA PHE A 100 10.31 -4.95 -5.03
C PHE A 100 9.97 -6.20 -4.22
N ILE A 101 10.85 -7.21 -4.22
CA ILE A 101 10.62 -8.42 -3.42
C ILE A 101 10.76 -8.16 -1.91
N SER A 102 11.39 -7.08 -1.47
CA SER A 102 11.52 -6.78 -0.03
C SER A 102 10.22 -6.25 0.58
N HIS A 103 9.29 -5.77 -0.25
CA HIS A 103 8.03 -5.15 0.15
C HIS A 103 6.99 -6.17 0.65
N ASN A 104 6.70 -7.20 -0.15
CA ASN A 104 5.60 -8.18 -0.02
C ASN A 104 4.98 -8.55 1.35
N ASP A 105 3.71 -8.95 1.30
CA ASP A 105 2.86 -9.30 2.46
C ASP A 105 3.10 -10.72 3.02
N THR A 106 3.92 -11.54 2.35
CA THR A 106 4.15 -12.93 2.76
C THR A 106 5.28 -13.08 3.79
N TRP A 107 6.42 -12.43 3.54
CA TRP A 107 7.59 -12.41 4.44
C TRP A 107 8.34 -11.08 4.42
N GLY A 108 7.91 -10.16 3.56
CA GLY A 108 8.55 -8.88 3.34
C GLY A 108 8.27 -7.87 4.46
N ALA A 109 8.51 -6.62 4.12
CA ALA A 109 8.19 -5.44 4.90
C ALA A 109 6.73 -5.46 5.40
N ASP A 110 5.78 -5.57 4.49
CA ASP A 110 4.34 -5.58 4.75
C ASP A 110 3.93 -6.72 5.67
N SER A 111 4.59 -7.88 5.54
CA SER A 111 4.32 -9.02 6.42
C SER A 111 4.49 -8.66 7.90
N THR A 112 5.48 -7.84 8.23
CA THR A 112 5.66 -7.37 9.62
C THR A 112 4.68 -6.26 10.00
N ALA A 113 4.24 -5.47 9.02
CA ALA A 113 3.20 -4.45 9.20
C ALA A 113 1.84 -5.08 9.53
N HIS A 114 1.48 -6.16 8.84
CA HIS A 114 0.14 -6.73 8.82
C HIS A 114 -0.03 -8.03 9.61
N HIS A 115 0.98 -8.90 9.65
CA HIS A 115 0.80 -10.27 10.13
C HIS A 115 1.69 -10.64 11.32
N ALA A 116 2.94 -10.17 11.36
CA ALA A 116 3.91 -10.63 12.34
C ALA A 116 4.90 -9.52 12.75
N SER A 117 4.47 -8.67 13.69
CA SER A 117 5.35 -7.65 14.26
C SER A 117 6.61 -8.28 14.89
N LEU A 118 7.70 -7.52 14.89
CA LEU A 118 8.99 -7.98 15.39
C LEU A 118 9.32 -7.47 16.79
N THR A 119 8.58 -6.46 17.28
CA THR A 119 8.78 -5.85 18.59
C THR A 119 7.54 -5.90 19.50
N LEU A 120 6.37 -6.27 18.96
CA LEU A 120 5.12 -6.39 19.71
C LEU A 120 4.65 -7.87 19.75
N ASP A 121 3.37 -8.15 19.48
CA ASP A 121 2.85 -9.51 19.36
C ASP A 121 3.28 -10.13 18.01
N PRO A 122 4.03 -11.24 17.99
CA PRO A 122 4.46 -11.88 16.74
C PRO A 122 3.32 -12.55 15.95
N ASN A 123 2.10 -12.61 16.49
CA ASN A 123 0.92 -13.16 15.80
C ASN A 123 0.03 -12.07 15.19
N GLU A 124 0.44 -10.81 15.28
CA GLU A 124 -0.26 -9.68 14.69
C GLU A 124 0.74 -8.68 14.10
N GLY A 125 0.37 -8.02 13.00
CA GLY A 125 1.19 -6.96 12.43
C GLY A 125 1.34 -5.75 13.34
N TYR A 126 2.47 -5.05 13.21
CA TYR A 126 2.71 -3.84 14.00
C TYR A 126 1.63 -2.79 13.71
N VAL A 127 1.34 -2.52 12.44
CA VAL A 127 0.36 -1.49 12.04
C VAL A 127 -1.04 -1.91 12.47
N ILE A 128 -1.39 -3.19 12.34
CA ILE A 128 -2.70 -3.71 12.80
C ILE A 128 -2.86 -3.55 14.31
N THR A 129 -1.83 -3.89 15.08
CA THR A 129 -1.83 -3.71 16.54
C THR A 129 -2.07 -2.24 16.88
N LYS A 130 -1.31 -1.33 16.26
CA LYS A 130 -1.43 0.11 16.49
C LYS A 130 -2.75 0.71 16.01
N ALA A 131 -3.31 0.20 14.91
CA ALA A 131 -4.59 0.62 14.38
C ALA A 131 -5.74 0.26 15.33
N LYS A 132 -5.71 -0.93 15.95
CA LYS A 132 -6.67 -1.31 16.99
C LYS A 132 -6.56 -0.42 18.23
N MET A 133 -5.33 -0.15 18.67
CA MET A 133 -5.10 0.78 19.79
C MET A 133 -5.63 2.18 19.49
N LEU A 134 -5.43 2.67 18.27
CA LEU A 134 -5.93 3.96 17.83
C LEU A 134 -7.47 3.97 17.76
N ASP A 135 -8.08 2.93 17.19
CA ASP A 135 -9.54 2.80 17.10
C ASP A 135 -10.19 2.77 18.49
N ASP A 136 -9.66 1.98 19.42
CA ASP A 136 -10.13 1.90 20.81
C ASP A 136 -9.99 3.26 21.52
N TYR A 137 -8.86 3.95 21.33
CA TYR A 137 -8.66 5.28 21.86
C TYR A 137 -9.70 6.27 21.31
N LEU A 138 -9.86 6.35 19.99
CA LEU A 138 -10.79 7.27 19.34
C LEU A 138 -12.23 7.02 19.73
N LYS A 139 -12.67 5.75 19.86
CA LYS A 139 -13.98 5.39 20.40
C LYS A 139 -14.19 5.91 21.82
N SER A 140 -13.15 5.93 22.65
CA SER A 140 -13.24 6.37 24.04
C SER A 140 -13.28 7.90 24.22
N VAL A 141 -12.70 8.65 23.28
CA VAL A 141 -12.53 10.12 23.43
C VAL A 141 -13.36 10.96 22.46
N SER A 142 -13.86 10.37 21.37
CA SER A 142 -14.61 11.09 20.34
C SER A 142 -15.99 10.45 20.10
N PRO A 143 -17.07 11.06 20.63
CA PRO A 143 -18.44 10.61 20.35
C PRO A 143 -18.78 10.63 18.86
N ASP A 144 -18.23 11.57 18.09
CA ASP A 144 -18.46 11.67 16.65
C ASP A 144 -17.83 10.50 15.89
N TYR A 145 -16.58 10.16 16.22
CA TYR A 145 -15.90 8.97 15.68
C TYR A 145 -16.69 7.70 16.03
N TYR A 146 -17.03 7.54 17.31
CA TYR A 146 -17.78 6.37 17.78
C TYR A 146 -19.13 6.24 17.05
N ASN A 147 -19.92 7.31 16.95
CA ASN A 147 -21.21 7.26 16.29
C ASN A 147 -21.13 7.01 14.78
N LEU A 148 -20.07 7.50 14.12
CA LEU A 148 -19.85 7.28 12.70
C LEU A 148 -19.50 5.82 12.38
N LEU A 149 -18.71 5.16 13.25
CA LEU A 149 -18.03 3.91 12.90
C LEU A 149 -18.36 2.70 13.79
N LYS A 150 -19.14 2.85 14.88
CA LYS A 150 -19.46 1.75 15.81
C LYS A 150 -20.05 0.50 15.15
N ASP A 151 -20.84 0.68 14.09
CA ASP A 151 -21.50 -0.41 13.35
C ASP A 151 -20.63 -0.94 12.20
N TYR A 152 -19.44 -0.38 12.00
CA TYR A 152 -18.54 -0.64 10.88
C TYR A 152 -17.09 -0.90 11.35
N PRO A 153 -16.85 -1.90 12.21
CA PRO A 153 -15.53 -2.12 12.83
C PRO A 153 -14.40 -2.37 11.82
N ALA A 154 -14.69 -3.03 10.69
CA ALA A 154 -13.70 -3.25 9.63
C ALA A 154 -13.28 -1.93 8.95
N ILE A 155 -14.23 -1.02 8.73
CA ILE A 155 -13.98 0.30 8.14
C ILE A 155 -13.21 1.19 9.14
N ALA A 156 -13.57 1.11 10.42
CA ALA A 156 -12.86 1.80 11.49
C ALA A 156 -11.39 1.39 11.56
N LEU A 157 -11.14 0.08 11.51
CA LEU A 157 -9.79 -0.48 11.51
C LEU A 157 -9.02 -0.03 10.26
N GLU A 158 -9.62 -0.09 9.07
CA GLU A 158 -8.99 0.36 7.82
C GLU A 158 -8.61 1.86 7.87
N ILE A 159 -9.49 2.71 8.40
CA ILE A 159 -9.17 4.14 8.56
C ILE A 159 -8.00 4.32 9.53
N CYS A 160 -8.03 3.66 10.68
CA CYS A 160 -6.95 3.74 11.66
C CYS A 160 -5.62 3.18 11.12
N HIS A 161 -5.68 2.11 10.32
CA HIS A 161 -4.54 1.51 9.64
C HIS A 161 -3.81 2.54 8.77
N ASN A 162 -4.52 3.13 7.81
CA ASN A 162 -3.94 4.15 6.91
C ASN A 162 -3.40 5.37 7.68
N ILE A 163 -4.05 5.78 8.77
CA ILE A 163 -3.56 6.89 9.61
C ILE A 163 -2.24 6.52 10.32
N VAL A 164 -2.12 5.31 10.86
CA VAL A 164 -0.89 4.86 11.53
C VAL A 164 0.28 4.82 10.54
N GLU A 165 0.04 4.41 9.30
CA GLU A 165 1.08 4.32 8.27
C GLU A 165 1.57 5.70 7.84
N ALA A 166 0.64 6.62 7.59
CA ALA A 166 0.95 8.02 7.33
C ALA A 166 1.66 8.70 8.51
N ALA A 167 1.25 8.41 9.74
CA ALA A 167 1.96 8.87 10.94
C ALA A 167 3.37 8.29 11.02
N GLY A 168 3.57 7.04 10.56
CA GLY A 168 4.86 6.37 10.51
C GLY A 168 5.91 7.16 9.71
N ASP A 169 5.56 7.61 8.51
CA ASP A 169 6.46 8.43 7.69
C ASP A 169 6.79 9.79 8.34
N ILE A 170 5.80 10.43 9.00
CA ILE A 170 6.02 11.67 9.75
C ILE A 170 7.04 11.46 10.88
N VAL A 171 6.84 10.39 11.67
CA VAL A 171 7.76 10.01 12.75
C VAL A 171 9.14 9.67 12.18
N LEU A 172 9.20 8.97 11.04
CA LEU A 172 10.45 8.55 10.43
C LEU A 172 11.30 9.73 9.94
N VAL A 173 10.67 10.81 9.44
CA VAL A 173 11.36 12.05 9.07
C VAL A 173 12.09 12.68 10.26
N ARG A 174 11.64 12.46 11.51
CA ARG A 174 12.36 12.92 12.71
C ARG A 174 13.74 12.26 12.84
N TYR A 175 13.87 11.03 12.37
CA TYR A 175 15.12 10.25 12.41
C TYR A 175 15.96 10.38 11.14
N ASP A 176 15.32 10.51 9.98
CA ASP A 176 15.99 10.75 8.70
C ASP A 176 15.38 11.94 7.96
N ARG A 177 15.92 13.14 8.26
CA ARG A 177 15.53 14.39 7.61
C ARG A 177 15.84 14.44 6.11
N THR A 178 16.60 13.48 5.59
CA THR A 178 16.90 13.37 4.16
C THR A 178 15.92 12.47 3.40
N LEU A 179 14.97 11.84 4.09
CA LEU A 179 14.02 10.89 3.49
C LEU A 179 13.26 11.49 2.30
N GLY A 180 12.68 12.68 2.44
CA GLY A 180 11.95 13.34 1.36
C GLY A 180 12.82 13.64 0.12
N SER A 181 14.06 14.09 0.33
CA SER A 181 14.98 14.36 -0.79
C SER A 181 15.45 13.07 -1.48
N LYS A 182 15.57 11.96 -0.75
CA LYS A 182 15.82 10.64 -1.33
C LYS A 182 14.66 10.22 -2.22
N ILE A 183 13.42 10.26 -1.72
CA ILE A 183 12.22 9.88 -2.49
C ILE A 183 12.14 10.67 -3.81
N ILE A 184 12.35 11.99 -3.77
CA ILE A 184 12.38 12.82 -5.00
C ILE A 184 13.45 12.33 -5.97
N GLN A 185 14.69 12.18 -5.50
CA GLN A 185 15.81 11.78 -6.36
C GLN A 185 15.57 10.44 -7.04
N ILE A 186 14.93 9.52 -6.34
CA ILE A 186 14.63 8.17 -6.80
C ILE A 186 13.48 8.19 -7.80
N ALA A 187 12.39 8.89 -7.50
CA ALA A 187 11.22 9.00 -8.37
C ALA A 187 11.53 9.76 -9.67
N ALA A 188 12.45 10.73 -9.64
CA ALA A 188 12.85 11.54 -10.80
C ALA A 188 13.77 10.81 -11.81
N ARG A 189 14.22 9.58 -11.52
CA ARG A 189 15.08 8.80 -12.43
C ARG A 189 14.35 8.38 -13.72
N PRO A 190 15.08 8.07 -14.80
CA PRO A 190 14.49 7.55 -16.03
C PRO A 190 13.57 6.35 -15.78
N LYS A 191 12.32 6.49 -16.22
CA LYS A 191 11.19 5.61 -15.88
C LYS A 191 11.30 4.20 -16.50
N THR A 192 12.14 4.05 -17.52
CA THR A 192 12.12 2.90 -18.42
C THR A 192 12.47 1.59 -17.72
N ASN A 193 13.31 1.59 -16.68
CA ASN A 193 13.71 0.36 -16.00
C ASN A 193 12.51 -0.30 -15.30
N MET A 194 11.91 0.37 -14.32
CA MET A 194 10.79 -0.21 -13.57
C MET A 194 9.55 -0.40 -14.45
N GLN A 195 9.21 0.58 -15.29
CA GLN A 195 8.03 0.44 -16.16
C GLN A 195 8.14 -0.78 -17.10
N ASN A 196 9.30 -0.96 -17.75
CA ASN A 196 9.47 -2.12 -18.61
C ASN A 196 9.51 -3.42 -17.83
N LEU A 197 10.03 -3.41 -16.60
CA LEU A 197 10.04 -4.58 -15.73
C LEU A 197 8.62 -4.99 -15.32
N MET A 198 7.81 -4.04 -14.83
CA MET A 198 6.41 -4.26 -14.45
C MET A 198 5.54 -4.67 -15.64
N VAL A 199 5.74 -4.04 -16.81
CA VAL A 199 5.03 -4.42 -18.05
C VAL A 199 5.33 -5.88 -18.40
N ARG A 200 6.59 -6.29 -18.39
CA ARG A 200 6.96 -7.70 -18.68
C ARG A 200 6.42 -8.68 -17.64
N ALA A 201 6.34 -8.27 -16.38
CA ALA A 201 5.86 -9.12 -15.31
C ALA A 201 4.33 -9.29 -15.31
N TYR A 202 3.56 -8.24 -15.65
CA TYR A 202 2.14 -8.19 -15.32
C TYR A 202 1.19 -7.87 -16.49
N ALA A 203 1.65 -7.29 -17.60
CA ALA A 203 0.74 -6.79 -18.64
C ALA A 203 -0.11 -7.90 -19.29
N LYS A 204 0.47 -9.08 -19.52
CA LYS A 204 -0.26 -10.21 -20.11
C LYS A 204 -1.36 -10.72 -19.19
N ASP A 205 -1.05 -10.89 -17.91
CA ASP A 205 -2.02 -11.39 -16.93
C ASP A 205 -3.10 -10.36 -16.65
N LEU A 206 -2.75 -9.07 -16.61
CA LEU A 206 -3.72 -7.98 -16.54
C LEU A 206 -4.67 -7.97 -17.75
N TYR A 207 -4.12 -8.11 -18.96
CA TYR A 207 -4.93 -8.19 -20.17
C TYR A 207 -5.91 -9.36 -20.11
N ASP A 208 -5.44 -10.56 -19.76
CA ASP A 208 -6.28 -11.76 -19.65
C ASP A 208 -7.36 -11.60 -18.56
N PHE A 209 -6.99 -11.07 -17.39
CA PHE A 209 -7.91 -10.82 -16.29
C PHE A 209 -8.99 -9.80 -16.68
N SER A 210 -8.61 -8.72 -17.39
CA SER A 210 -9.55 -7.68 -17.80
C SER A 210 -10.69 -8.22 -18.66
N GLN A 211 -10.48 -9.31 -19.41
CA GLN A 211 -11.54 -9.95 -20.22
C GLN A 211 -12.66 -10.55 -19.37
N THR A 212 -12.46 -10.69 -18.06
CA THR A 212 -13.43 -11.21 -17.10
C THR A 212 -14.20 -10.11 -16.36
N THR A 213 -13.84 -8.84 -16.58
CA THR A 213 -14.45 -7.70 -15.87
C THR A 213 -15.51 -7.01 -16.75
N ALA A 214 -16.24 -6.05 -16.16
CA ALA A 214 -17.22 -5.23 -16.86
C ALA A 214 -16.58 -4.20 -17.83
N ALA A 215 -15.26 -4.04 -17.82
CA ALA A 215 -14.52 -3.16 -18.72
C ALA A 215 -13.30 -3.93 -19.25
N PRO A 216 -13.42 -4.72 -20.33
CA PRO A 216 -12.26 -5.41 -20.89
C PRO A 216 -11.29 -4.43 -21.55
N LEU A 217 -9.99 -4.68 -21.40
CA LEU A 217 -8.97 -3.97 -22.17
C LEU A 217 -8.97 -4.51 -23.61
N ASP A 218 -8.89 -3.61 -24.59
CA ASP A 218 -9.03 -3.92 -26.01
C ASP A 218 -7.81 -4.66 -26.61
N SER A 219 -6.67 -4.60 -25.94
CA SER A 219 -5.39 -5.12 -26.44
C SER A 219 -4.38 -5.31 -25.31
N LEU A 220 -3.35 -6.14 -25.57
CA LEU A 220 -2.19 -6.22 -24.68
C LEU A 220 -1.52 -4.84 -24.53
N ALA A 221 -1.42 -4.07 -25.61
CA ALA A 221 -0.84 -2.73 -25.60
C ALA A 221 -1.58 -1.77 -24.64
N ALA A 222 -2.90 -1.89 -24.52
CA ALA A 222 -3.67 -1.11 -23.54
C ALA A 222 -3.33 -1.51 -22.09
N ALA A 223 -3.10 -2.80 -21.81
CA ALA A 223 -2.64 -3.25 -20.49
C ALA A 223 -1.22 -2.74 -20.18
N GLU A 224 -0.30 -2.77 -21.16
CA GLU A 224 1.02 -2.19 -21.00
C GLU A 224 0.95 -0.68 -20.72
N GLN A 225 0.10 0.03 -21.46
CA GLN A 225 -0.07 1.48 -21.31
C GLN A 225 -0.67 1.83 -19.94
N LEU A 226 -1.64 1.06 -19.46
CA LEU A 226 -2.22 1.25 -18.13
C LEU A 226 -1.13 1.14 -17.05
N ILE A 227 -0.32 0.07 -17.07
CA ILE A 227 0.78 -0.12 -16.10
C ILE A 227 1.75 1.07 -16.14
N ARG A 228 2.13 1.53 -17.34
CA ARG A 228 3.03 2.69 -17.49
C ARG A 228 2.42 3.98 -16.98
N THR A 229 1.13 4.20 -17.22
CA THR A 229 0.41 5.38 -16.75
C THR A 229 0.35 5.39 -15.23
N GLU A 230 -0.05 4.29 -14.60
CA GLU A 230 -0.17 4.24 -13.13
C GLU A 230 1.18 4.32 -12.43
N GLU A 231 2.21 3.63 -12.93
CA GLU A 231 3.57 3.78 -12.40
C GLU A 231 4.08 5.22 -12.53
N ASN A 232 3.75 5.90 -13.64
CA ASN A 232 4.11 7.29 -13.83
C ASN A 232 3.36 8.23 -12.86
N ASN A 233 2.07 8.00 -12.65
CA ASN A 233 1.27 8.75 -11.68
C ASN A 233 1.86 8.58 -10.28
N PHE A 234 2.24 7.36 -9.92
CA PHE A 234 2.90 7.05 -8.65
C PHE A 234 4.25 7.76 -8.50
N ARG A 235 5.08 7.83 -9.55
CA ARG A 235 6.31 8.66 -9.49
C ARG A 235 6.02 10.12 -9.21
N THR A 236 5.02 10.67 -9.89
CA THR A 236 4.62 12.07 -9.69
C THR A 236 4.15 12.30 -8.25
N SER A 237 3.36 11.38 -7.69
CA SER A 237 2.93 11.47 -6.30
C SER A 237 4.09 11.29 -5.32
N CYS A 238 5.05 10.40 -5.57
CA CYS A 238 6.29 10.28 -4.79
C CYS A 238 7.09 11.59 -4.76
N ILE A 239 7.22 12.28 -5.90
CA ILE A 239 7.94 13.57 -5.95
C ILE A 239 7.23 14.63 -5.11
N ALA A 240 5.91 14.76 -5.25
CA ALA A 240 5.12 15.70 -4.46
C ALA A 240 5.22 15.38 -2.96
N TYR A 241 5.12 14.10 -2.60
CA TYR A 241 5.22 13.63 -1.23
C TYR A 241 6.62 13.85 -0.64
N GLY A 242 7.69 13.62 -1.43
CA GLY A 242 9.05 13.90 -0.99
C GLY A 242 9.34 15.39 -0.77
N TRP A 243 8.64 16.30 -1.48
CA TRP A 243 8.68 17.74 -1.17
C TRP A 243 7.97 18.06 0.13
N LEU A 244 6.84 17.38 0.38
CA LEU A 244 6.10 17.52 1.63
C LEU A 244 6.96 17.08 2.83
N LEU A 245 7.58 15.90 2.77
CA LEU A 245 8.42 15.37 3.84
C LEU A 245 9.69 16.21 4.16
N GLN A 246 10.01 17.23 3.36
CA GLN A 246 11.09 18.18 3.64
C GLN A 246 10.62 19.45 4.38
N GLN A 247 9.30 19.64 4.56
CA GLN A 247 8.76 20.77 5.30
C GLN A 247 8.90 20.56 6.82
N ASP A 248 8.53 21.58 7.59
CA ASP A 248 8.34 21.41 9.02
C ASP A 248 7.16 20.48 9.32
N GLU A 249 7.16 19.87 10.50
CA GLU A 249 6.20 18.82 10.86
C GLU A 249 4.74 19.32 10.89
N ALA A 250 4.52 20.60 11.25
CA ALA A 250 3.17 21.17 11.23
C ALA A 250 2.64 21.30 9.80
N THR A 251 3.48 21.78 8.88
CA THR A 251 3.15 21.83 7.44
C THR A 251 2.94 20.42 6.86
N ILE A 252 3.76 19.43 7.26
CA ILE A 252 3.56 18.02 6.86
C ILE A 252 2.17 17.56 7.27
N LEU A 253 1.85 17.71 8.56
CA LEU A 253 0.60 17.24 9.13
C LEU A 253 -0.62 17.92 8.50
N GLU A 254 -0.57 19.24 8.27
CA GLU A 254 -1.66 19.98 7.62
C GLU A 254 -1.99 19.43 6.23
N ASN A 255 -0.97 19.17 5.41
CA ASN A 255 -1.16 18.68 4.04
C ASN A 255 -1.57 17.20 4.02
N VAL A 256 -1.02 16.36 4.89
CA VAL A 256 -1.47 14.96 5.03
C VAL A 256 -2.94 14.91 5.43
N ILE A 257 -3.38 15.75 6.37
CA ILE A 257 -4.80 15.85 6.74
C ILE A 257 -5.65 16.32 5.56
N ALA A 258 -5.17 17.29 4.77
CA ALA A 258 -5.88 17.73 3.56
C ALA A 258 -6.04 16.61 2.52
N GLU A 259 -5.01 15.79 2.33
CA GLU A 259 -5.08 14.60 1.47
C GLU A 259 -6.07 13.56 2.01
N PHE A 260 -5.99 13.25 3.31
CA PHE A 260 -6.92 12.33 3.97
C PHE A 260 -8.37 12.79 3.94
N LYS A 261 -8.65 14.10 3.93
CA LYS A 261 -10.01 14.62 3.71
C LYS A 261 -10.56 14.23 2.34
N ASN A 262 -9.75 14.36 1.28
CA ASN A 262 -10.15 13.96 -0.07
C ASN A 262 -10.35 12.44 -0.17
N LEU A 263 -9.46 11.66 0.44
CA LEU A 263 -9.57 10.20 0.49
C LEU A 263 -10.81 9.76 1.28
N ALA A 264 -11.08 10.36 2.44
CA ALA A 264 -12.26 10.08 3.25
C ALA A 264 -13.56 10.37 2.48
N ALA A 265 -13.62 11.46 1.71
CA ALA A 265 -14.79 11.77 0.89
C ALA A 265 -15.08 10.67 -0.14
N VAL A 266 -14.05 10.20 -0.85
CA VAL A 266 -14.18 9.10 -1.83
C VAL A 266 -14.53 7.80 -1.13
N TYR A 267 -13.81 7.44 -0.07
CA TYR A 267 -13.93 6.16 0.61
C TYR A 267 -15.28 6.02 1.32
N LEU A 268 -15.66 6.97 2.17
CA LEU A 268 -16.92 6.93 2.91
C LEU A 268 -18.12 6.89 1.96
N THR A 269 -18.08 7.65 0.87
CA THR A 269 -19.12 7.59 -0.17
C THR A 269 -19.19 6.21 -0.81
N ALA A 270 -18.04 5.60 -1.13
CA ALA A 270 -17.98 4.27 -1.72
C ALA A 270 -18.59 3.19 -0.80
N VAL A 271 -18.35 3.26 0.51
CA VAL A 271 -18.92 2.34 1.51
C VAL A 271 -20.35 2.68 1.96
N GLY A 272 -20.94 3.77 1.44
CA GLY A 272 -22.29 4.20 1.79
C GLY A 272 -22.43 4.84 3.16
N LEU A 273 -21.33 5.35 3.74
CA LEU A 273 -21.32 6.11 4.98
C LEU A 273 -21.52 7.61 4.72
N PRO A 274 -22.17 8.34 5.66
CA PRO A 274 -22.27 9.78 5.55
C PRO A 274 -20.90 10.42 5.68
N LEU A 275 -20.61 11.40 4.83
CA LEU A 275 -19.45 12.26 4.99
C LEU A 275 -19.75 13.29 6.10
N PRO A 276 -18.95 13.35 7.19
CA PRO A 276 -19.07 14.42 8.17
C PRO A 276 -18.89 15.80 7.52
N ASP A 277 -19.42 16.85 8.16
CA ASP A 277 -19.11 18.21 7.72
C ASP A 277 -17.60 18.51 7.83
N GLU A 278 -17.15 19.53 7.11
CA GLU A 278 -15.72 19.84 6.99
C GLU A 278 -15.03 20.11 8.34
N ALA A 279 -15.73 20.76 9.27
CA ALA A 279 -15.18 21.07 10.59
C ALA A 279 -15.02 19.80 11.43
N THR A 280 -16.05 18.95 11.46
CA THR A 280 -16.02 17.65 12.14
C THR A 280 -14.95 16.74 11.54
N LEU A 281 -14.89 16.61 10.21
CA LEU A 281 -13.90 15.77 9.54
C LEU A 281 -12.46 16.25 9.82
N THR A 282 -12.24 17.57 9.78
CA THR A 282 -10.93 18.15 10.10
C THR A 282 -10.53 17.85 11.54
N ALA A 283 -11.43 18.04 12.51
CA ALA A 283 -11.16 17.76 13.92
C ALA A 283 -10.88 16.27 14.18
N LEU A 284 -11.65 15.38 13.54
CA LEU A 284 -11.44 13.94 13.63
C LEU A 284 -10.05 13.53 13.13
N LEU A 285 -9.64 14.02 11.96
CA LEU A 285 -8.32 13.71 11.39
C LEU A 285 -7.19 14.31 12.23
N GLN A 286 -7.31 15.56 12.68
CA GLN A 286 -6.32 16.17 13.58
C GLN A 286 -6.12 15.35 14.86
N GLY A 287 -7.22 14.99 15.53
CA GLY A 287 -7.17 14.17 16.74
C GLY A 287 -6.59 12.78 16.49
N ALA A 288 -6.97 12.14 15.38
CA ALA A 288 -6.49 10.81 15.02
C ALA A 288 -4.99 10.80 14.70
N PHE A 289 -4.49 11.74 13.90
CA PHE A 289 -3.06 11.83 13.61
C PHE A 289 -2.23 12.16 14.85
N GLN A 290 -2.69 13.08 15.70
CA GLN A 290 -2.00 13.39 16.95
C GLN A 290 -1.91 12.16 17.86
N ALA A 291 -3.00 11.40 17.98
CA ALA A 291 -3.03 10.16 18.75
C ALA A 291 -2.11 9.08 18.13
N ALA A 292 -2.17 8.89 16.81
CA ALA A 292 -1.35 7.91 16.09
C ALA A 292 0.15 8.19 16.26
N ILE A 293 0.58 9.45 16.09
CA ILE A 293 1.97 9.87 16.31
C ILE A 293 2.41 9.55 17.75
N GLY A 294 1.61 9.92 18.75
CA GLY A 294 1.92 9.62 20.15
C GLY A 294 1.98 8.12 20.46
N LEU A 295 1.20 7.29 19.76
CA LEU A 295 1.19 5.83 19.93
C LEU A 295 2.44 5.15 19.37
N ILE A 296 3.07 5.72 18.34
CA ILE A 296 4.17 5.06 17.61
C ILE A 296 5.52 5.73 17.76
N GLU A 297 5.60 6.99 18.23
CA GLU A 297 6.85 7.77 18.19
C GLU A 297 8.03 7.15 18.94
N ASN A 298 7.77 6.25 19.90
CA ASN A 298 8.81 5.62 20.72
C ASN A 298 9.19 4.21 20.26
N ASP A 299 8.37 3.54 19.44
CA ASP A 299 8.59 2.14 19.05
C ASP A 299 8.53 1.88 17.53
N TYR A 300 8.15 2.86 16.72
CA TYR A 300 8.15 2.72 15.26
C TYR A 300 9.55 2.42 14.70
N LEU A 301 10.55 3.24 15.03
CA LEU A 301 11.91 3.01 14.52
C LEU A 301 12.49 1.66 14.99
N PRO A 302 12.37 1.24 16.27
CA PRO A 302 12.72 -0.11 16.69
C PRO A 302 12.10 -1.22 15.84
N GLU A 303 10.80 -1.14 15.52
CA GLU A 303 10.14 -2.10 14.64
C GLU A 303 10.78 -2.11 13.25
N ILE A 304 10.89 -0.94 12.60
CA ILE A 304 11.48 -0.83 11.25
C ILE A 304 12.91 -1.38 11.21
N MET A 305 13.72 -1.12 12.23
CA MET A 305 15.08 -1.65 12.33
C MET A 305 15.11 -3.17 12.54
N ALA A 306 14.15 -3.72 13.29
CA ALA A 306 13.97 -5.16 13.42
C ALA A 306 13.59 -5.77 12.06
N THR A 307 12.71 -5.14 11.29
CA THR A 307 12.31 -5.60 9.95
C THR A 307 13.48 -5.58 8.98
N ILE A 308 14.26 -4.50 8.95
CA ILE A 308 15.50 -4.43 8.16
C ILE A 308 16.42 -5.62 8.47
N ASN A 309 16.57 -5.97 9.75
CA ASN A 309 17.40 -7.10 10.16
C ASN A 309 16.81 -8.46 9.76
N MET A 310 15.49 -8.61 9.80
CA MET A 310 14.79 -9.80 9.30
C MET A 310 14.99 -9.94 7.78
N LEU A 311 14.73 -8.89 7.02
CA LEU A 311 14.85 -8.87 5.56
C LEU A 311 16.29 -9.14 5.10
N LYS A 312 17.30 -8.57 5.76
CA LYS A 312 18.72 -8.89 5.50
C LYS A 312 19.01 -10.39 5.57
N LYS A 313 18.33 -11.12 6.47
CA LYS A 313 18.46 -12.59 6.60
C LYS A 313 17.60 -13.32 5.57
N GLY A 314 16.36 -12.88 5.35
CA GLY A 314 15.38 -13.50 4.45
C GLY A 314 15.79 -13.42 2.98
N MET A 315 16.23 -12.24 2.53
CA MET A 315 16.66 -12.03 1.13
C MET A 315 17.90 -12.84 0.73
N VAL A 316 18.67 -13.40 1.67
CA VAL A 316 19.77 -14.33 1.33
C VAL A 316 19.25 -15.74 1.04
N LYS A 317 18.12 -16.13 1.65
CA LYS A 317 17.50 -17.46 1.49
C LYS A 317 16.61 -17.51 0.25
N GLU A 318 15.74 -16.52 0.08
CA GLU A 318 14.73 -16.48 -0.99
C GLU A 318 15.31 -16.11 -2.37
N VAL A 319 16.48 -15.46 -2.41
CA VAL A 319 17.18 -15.11 -3.68
C VAL A 319 18.12 -16.23 -4.14
N LYS A 320 18.32 -17.29 -3.32
CA LYS A 320 18.89 -18.54 -3.83
C LYS A 320 17.76 -19.33 -4.48
N PRO A 321 17.91 -19.83 -5.72
CA PRO A 321 16.85 -20.58 -6.38
C PRO A 321 16.69 -21.93 -5.68
N SER A 322 15.84 -21.99 -4.66
CA SER A 322 15.37 -23.24 -4.10
C SER A 322 13.86 -23.26 -4.09
N VAL A 323 13.35 -23.98 -5.10
CA VAL A 323 12.17 -24.86 -5.02
C VAL A 323 10.81 -24.15 -4.95
N MET A 324 10.19 -24.10 -6.13
CA MET A 324 8.75 -24.19 -6.37
C MET A 324 7.86 -23.31 -5.49
N ALA A 325 7.51 -22.14 -6.00
CA ALA A 325 6.17 -21.59 -5.78
C ALA A 325 5.16 -22.59 -6.36
N THR A 326 4.83 -23.63 -5.58
CA THR A 326 3.67 -24.45 -5.85
C THR A 326 2.46 -23.53 -5.77
N ARG A 327 1.74 -23.44 -6.89
CA ARG A 327 0.41 -22.82 -7.00
C ARG A 327 -0.39 -23.04 -5.71
N PRO A 328 -1.03 -22.00 -5.13
CA PRO A 328 -2.24 -22.23 -4.35
C PRO A 328 -3.18 -23.02 -5.26
N THR A 329 -3.47 -24.25 -4.87
CA THR A 329 -4.32 -25.12 -5.65
C THR A 329 -5.72 -24.52 -5.61
N ALA A 330 -6.31 -24.27 -6.79
CA ALA A 330 -7.71 -23.90 -6.97
C ALA A 330 -8.64 -25.03 -6.53
N ALA A 331 -8.64 -25.33 -5.23
CA ALA A 331 -9.39 -26.40 -4.60
C ALA A 331 -10.33 -25.79 -3.57
N LEU A 332 -11.28 -24.94 -4.00
CA LEU A 332 -12.47 -24.59 -3.22
C LEU A 332 -13.62 -24.02 -4.08
N ILE A 333 -13.80 -24.51 -5.33
CA ILE A 333 -15.07 -24.34 -6.05
C ILE A 333 -15.39 -25.62 -6.80
N LYS A 334 -15.77 -26.67 -6.07
CA LYS A 334 -16.52 -27.83 -6.60
C LYS A 334 -17.07 -28.62 -5.44
N GLY A 335 -18.26 -28.25 -4.98
CA GLY A 335 -18.98 -29.04 -3.99
C GLY A 335 -20.07 -28.30 -3.26
N LYS A 336 -21.13 -27.90 -3.98
CA LYS A 336 -22.52 -27.84 -3.49
C LYS A 336 -23.47 -27.40 -4.61
N ILE A 337 -23.66 -28.31 -5.57
CA ILE A 337 -24.93 -28.43 -6.29
C ILE A 337 -25.26 -29.92 -6.26
N LYS A 338 -26.05 -30.31 -5.25
CA LYS A 338 -27.14 -31.27 -5.36
C LYS A 338 -28.19 -30.87 -4.34
#